data_AF-A0A958J992-F1
#
_entry.id   AF-A0A958J992-F1
#
_cell.length_a   1.000
_cell.length_b   1.000
_cell.length_c   1.000
_cell.angle_alpha   90.00
_cell.angle_beta   90.00
_cell.angle_gamma   90.00
#
_symmetry.space_group_name_H-M   'P 1'
#
loop_
_entity.id
_entity.type
_entity.pdbx_description
1 polymer ?
#
loop_
_entity_poly.entity_id
_entity_poly.type
_entity_poly.pdbx_seq_one_letter_code
_entity_poly.pdbx_strand_id
1 'polypeptide(L)'
;LGLYHTFQGGCVPPGDEVDDTPFQASSSSGCPIGRDSCPSQPGLDPIHNYMDYSDDACYEEFTPGQGDRVDWAVTNYRPSLLTAALIPSAPTEAFAYSDYTTPTSMQLSWLDPQTLVTGDTLGADFFHVMIARDGVLIDSVNSGLEAYSDTGLVDGQLYHYAIYARVDSNGASGDAAEVSW
;
A
#
# COMPACT_ATOMS: atom_id res chain seq x y z
N LEU A 1 -1.21 -15.07 8.97
CA LEU A 1 -1.80 -14.69 7.67
C LEU A 1 -2.67 -15.82 7.07
N GLY A 2 -3.23 -16.73 7.87
CA GLY A 2 -4.16 -17.76 7.35
C GLY A 2 -3.53 -19.04 6.83
N LEU A 3 -2.20 -19.14 6.76
CA LEU A 3 -1.51 -20.37 6.38
C LEU A 3 -1.51 -21.41 7.50
N TYR A 4 -1.77 -22.67 7.15
CA TYR A 4 -1.58 -23.82 8.02
C TYR A 4 -0.23 -24.46 7.77
N HIS A 5 0.18 -25.35 8.69
CA HIS A 5 1.37 -26.16 8.43
C HIS A 5 1.10 -27.10 7.26
N THR A 6 2.11 -27.38 6.43
CA THR A 6 2.00 -28.23 5.25
C THR A 6 1.51 -29.66 5.56
N PHE A 7 1.76 -30.14 6.78
CA PHE A 7 1.29 -31.43 7.28
C PHE A 7 -0.10 -31.40 7.92
N GLN A 8 -0.79 -30.27 7.88
CA GLN A 8 -2.16 -30.15 8.37
C GLN A 8 -3.08 -31.05 7.53
N GLY A 9 -3.99 -31.80 8.17
CA GLY A 9 -4.89 -32.71 7.47
C GLY A 9 -4.22 -34.01 6.95
N GLY A 10 -2.89 -34.13 7.01
CA GLY A 10 -2.16 -35.33 6.60
C GLY A 10 -2.31 -35.62 5.10
N CYS A 11 -2.34 -36.90 4.72
CA CYS A 11 -2.45 -37.31 3.30
C CYS A 11 -3.87 -37.22 2.71
N VAL A 12 -4.77 -36.42 3.30
CA VAL A 12 -6.19 -36.39 2.94
C VAL A 12 -6.61 -34.95 2.62
N PRO A 13 -7.35 -34.73 1.51
CA PRO A 13 -7.93 -33.43 1.21
C PRO A 13 -8.83 -32.91 2.35
N PRO A 14 -8.83 -31.59 2.62
CA PRO A 14 -8.16 -30.54 1.85
C PRO A 14 -6.72 -30.25 2.29
N GLY A 15 -6.13 -31.05 3.19
CA GLY A 15 -4.76 -30.82 3.67
C GLY A 15 -4.63 -29.51 4.45
N ASP A 16 -3.67 -28.69 4.07
CA ASP A 16 -3.46 -27.33 4.60
C ASP A 16 -4.34 -26.27 3.92
N GLU A 17 -5.29 -26.72 3.09
CA GLU A 17 -6.21 -25.91 2.28
C GLU A 17 -5.49 -25.07 1.20
N VAL A 18 -4.36 -25.56 0.71
CA VAL A 18 -3.63 -24.99 -0.42
C VAL A 18 -3.34 -26.07 -1.47
N ASP A 19 -4.02 -26.00 -2.62
CA ASP A 19 -3.99 -27.05 -3.65
C ASP A 19 -2.60 -27.33 -4.25
N ASP A 20 -1.70 -26.33 -4.27
CA ASP A 20 -0.34 -26.46 -4.82
C ASP A 20 0.71 -26.85 -3.79
N THR A 21 0.30 -27.10 -2.54
CA THR A 21 1.18 -27.65 -1.49
C THR A 21 1.01 -29.17 -1.46
N PRO A 22 2.06 -29.97 -1.77
CA PRO A 22 1.98 -31.43 -1.67
C PRO A 22 1.59 -31.89 -0.27
N PHE A 23 0.76 -32.93 -0.20
CA PHE A 23 0.33 -33.50 1.07
C PHE A 23 1.49 -34.09 1.86
N GLN A 24 1.47 -33.85 3.18
CA GLN A 24 2.50 -34.34 4.10
C GLN A 24 1.84 -34.94 5.35
N ALA A 25 2.23 -36.16 5.73
CA ALA A 25 1.61 -36.87 6.85
C ALA A 25 2.04 -36.32 8.22
N SER A 26 3.27 -35.80 8.31
CA SER A 26 3.87 -35.27 9.53
C SER A 26 4.96 -34.28 9.19
N SER A 27 5.31 -33.40 10.12
CA SER A 27 6.42 -32.45 9.94
C SER A 27 7.73 -33.14 9.57
N SER A 28 8.58 -32.43 8.85
CA SER A 28 9.98 -32.82 8.63
C SER A 28 10.85 -32.47 9.85
N SER A 29 12.05 -33.03 9.89
CA SER A 29 13.11 -32.65 10.82
C SER A 29 14.44 -32.78 10.10
N GLY A 30 15.35 -31.82 10.29
CA GLY A 30 16.56 -31.72 9.47
C GLY A 30 16.26 -31.26 8.04
N CYS A 31 17.06 -31.76 7.10
CA CYS A 31 16.93 -31.50 5.66
C CYS A 31 16.80 -32.81 4.84
N PRO A 32 15.72 -33.57 5.01
CA PRO A 32 15.62 -34.90 4.43
C PRO A 32 15.38 -34.84 2.92
N ILE A 33 16.33 -35.35 2.12
CA ILE A 33 16.20 -35.37 0.66
C ILE A 33 15.26 -36.48 0.21
N GLY A 34 14.29 -36.15 -0.64
CA GLY A 34 13.40 -37.14 -1.26
C GLY A 34 12.35 -37.73 -0.31
N ARG A 35 12.02 -37.02 0.77
CA ARG A 35 11.00 -37.47 1.72
C ARG A 35 9.62 -37.47 1.07
N ASP A 36 8.94 -38.61 1.17
CA ASP A 36 7.57 -38.80 0.71
C ASP A 36 6.81 -39.59 1.78
N SER A 37 6.05 -38.86 2.59
CA SER A 37 5.22 -39.43 3.64
C SER A 37 3.81 -39.78 3.16
N CYS A 38 3.43 -39.33 1.95
CA CYS A 38 2.13 -39.53 1.33
C CYS A 38 2.26 -40.12 -0.08
N PRO A 39 2.80 -41.34 -0.26
CA PRO A 39 3.16 -41.88 -1.57
C PRO A 39 1.98 -42.19 -2.51
N SER A 40 0.75 -42.15 -1.97
CA SER A 40 -0.48 -42.25 -2.77
C SER A 40 -0.99 -40.90 -3.27
N GLN A 41 -0.36 -39.80 -2.85
CA GLN A 41 -0.64 -38.44 -3.26
C GLN A 41 0.45 -37.95 -4.22
N PRO A 42 0.17 -36.94 -5.07
CA PRO A 42 1.19 -36.37 -5.95
C PRO A 42 2.20 -35.52 -5.17
N GLY A 43 3.47 -35.58 -5.59
CA GLY A 43 4.55 -34.73 -5.06
C GLY A 43 5.38 -35.42 -3.98
N LEU A 44 6.46 -34.73 -3.58
CA LEU A 44 7.24 -35.08 -2.38
C LEU A 44 6.80 -34.15 -1.25
N ASP A 45 7.12 -34.52 -0.02
CA ASP A 45 6.87 -33.66 1.12
C ASP A 45 7.54 -32.28 0.89
N PRO A 46 6.85 -31.16 1.15
CA PRO A 46 7.34 -29.81 0.86
C PRO A 46 8.34 -29.33 1.93
N ILE A 47 9.46 -30.04 2.06
CA ILE A 47 10.48 -29.82 3.11
C ILE A 47 11.09 -28.40 3.09
N HIS A 48 11.03 -27.73 1.94
CA HIS A 48 11.58 -26.40 1.72
C HIS A 48 10.56 -25.28 2.00
N ASN A 49 9.31 -25.64 2.28
CA ASN A 49 8.26 -24.69 2.54
C ASN A 49 8.39 -24.10 3.95
N TYR A 50 8.22 -22.79 4.07
CA TYR A 50 8.28 -22.09 5.36
C TYR A 50 7.21 -22.56 6.38
N MET A 51 6.19 -23.28 5.93
CA MET A 51 5.12 -23.82 6.78
C MET A 51 5.38 -25.27 7.25
N ASP A 52 6.53 -25.87 6.94
CA ASP A 52 7.01 -27.11 7.57
C ASP A 52 7.87 -26.79 8.82
N TYR A 53 8.39 -27.82 9.51
CA TYR A 53 9.37 -27.72 10.62
C TYR A 53 10.76 -28.29 10.27
N SER A 54 11.14 -28.24 8.99
CA SER A 54 12.52 -28.50 8.58
C SER A 54 13.49 -27.52 9.27
N ASP A 55 14.80 -27.80 9.17
CA ASP A 55 15.80 -26.86 9.67
C ASP A 55 15.84 -25.60 8.78
N ASP A 56 16.14 -24.43 9.36
CA ASP A 56 16.18 -23.13 8.66
C ASP A 56 17.01 -23.15 7.37
N ALA A 57 18.08 -23.95 7.32
CA ALA A 57 18.94 -24.10 6.15
C ALA A 57 18.22 -24.72 4.92
N CYS A 58 17.03 -25.27 5.11
CA CYS A 58 16.21 -25.90 4.07
C CYS A 58 15.08 -25.00 3.59
N TYR A 59 14.72 -23.95 4.31
CA TYR A 59 13.58 -23.13 3.89
C TYR A 59 13.94 -22.26 2.69
N GLU A 60 13.12 -22.34 1.65
CA GLU A 60 13.35 -21.62 0.39
C GLU A 60 12.12 -20.86 -0.10
N GLU A 61 10.89 -21.32 0.23
CA GLU A 61 9.71 -20.82 -0.49
C GLU A 61 8.38 -20.87 0.26
N PHE A 62 7.49 -19.97 -0.18
CA PHE A 62 6.04 -20.15 -0.12
C PHE A 62 5.56 -20.52 -1.52
N THR A 63 4.45 -21.24 -1.61
CA THR A 63 3.83 -21.50 -2.92
C THR A 63 2.95 -20.32 -3.36
N PRO A 64 2.67 -20.19 -4.66
CA PRO A 64 1.68 -19.24 -5.16
C PRO A 64 0.31 -19.36 -4.48
N GLY A 65 -0.19 -20.58 -4.27
CA GLY A 65 -1.46 -20.84 -3.59
C GLY A 65 -1.46 -20.42 -2.12
N GLN A 66 -0.31 -20.49 -1.44
CA GLN A 66 -0.17 -19.91 -0.10
C GLN A 66 -0.29 -18.37 -0.17
N GLY A 67 0.23 -17.73 -1.20
CA GLY A 67 0.00 -16.30 -1.47
C GLY A 67 -1.49 -15.96 -1.60
N ASP A 68 -2.22 -16.69 -2.44
CA ASP A 68 -3.67 -16.50 -2.64
C ASP A 68 -4.45 -16.68 -1.32
N ARG A 69 -4.05 -17.67 -0.50
CA ARG A 69 -4.66 -17.91 0.80
C ARG A 69 -4.39 -16.78 1.80
N VAL A 70 -3.18 -16.20 1.77
CA VAL A 70 -2.85 -15.01 2.56
C VAL A 70 -3.73 -13.84 2.16
N ASP A 71 -3.87 -13.57 0.87
CA ASP A 71 -4.71 -12.48 0.36
C ASP A 71 -6.17 -12.67 0.75
N TRP A 72 -6.69 -13.89 0.63
CA TRP A 72 -8.03 -14.23 1.10
C TRP A 72 -8.19 -13.99 2.61
N ALA A 73 -7.25 -14.46 3.42
CA ALA A 73 -7.32 -14.31 4.87
C ALA A 73 -7.20 -12.85 5.32
N VAL A 74 -6.33 -12.08 4.68
CA VAL A 74 -6.17 -10.64 4.92
C VAL A 74 -7.45 -9.90 4.57
N THR A 75 -7.99 -10.14 3.37
CA THR A 75 -9.20 -9.47 2.89
C THR A 75 -10.41 -9.75 3.80
N ASN A 76 -10.58 -10.99 4.27
CA ASN A 76 -11.75 -11.37 5.06
C ASN A 76 -11.64 -11.08 6.56
N TYR A 77 -10.44 -11.21 7.16
CA TYR A 77 -10.29 -11.18 8.61
C TYR A 77 -9.36 -10.08 9.14
N ARG A 78 -8.58 -9.46 8.26
CA ARG A 78 -7.63 -8.39 8.58
C ARG A 78 -7.64 -7.28 7.51
N PRO A 79 -8.81 -6.79 7.04
CA PRO A 79 -8.87 -5.80 5.96
C PRO A 79 -8.16 -4.49 6.33
N SER A 80 -7.98 -4.21 7.63
CA SER A 80 -7.20 -3.06 8.09
C SER A 80 -5.72 -3.10 7.68
N LEU A 81 -5.17 -4.29 7.40
CA LEU A 81 -3.81 -4.45 6.86
C LEU A 81 -3.72 -3.99 5.39
N LEU A 82 -4.83 -4.02 4.63
CA LEU A 82 -4.90 -3.45 3.29
C LEU A 82 -5.07 -1.93 3.33
N THR A 83 -5.65 -1.40 4.41
CA THR A 83 -5.81 0.04 4.61
C THR A 83 -4.60 0.68 5.28
N ALA A 84 -3.53 -0.08 5.55
CA ALA A 84 -2.32 0.43 6.17
C ALA A 84 -1.59 1.38 5.18
N ALA A 85 -1.99 2.65 5.27
CA ALA A 85 -1.33 3.84 4.76
C ALA A 85 -1.22 4.01 3.23
N LEU A 86 -2.35 3.94 2.51
CA LEU A 86 -2.54 4.76 1.30
C LEU A 86 -2.63 6.26 1.66
N ILE A 87 -1.73 6.76 2.50
CA ILE A 87 -1.61 8.15 2.89
C ILE A 87 -0.49 8.73 2.00
N PRO A 88 -0.81 9.62 1.05
CA PRO A 88 0.20 10.29 0.26
C PRO A 88 1.21 11.04 1.14
N SER A 89 2.47 11.10 0.71
CA SER A 89 3.40 12.08 1.28
C SER A 89 2.91 13.50 0.95
N ALA A 90 3.38 14.49 1.71
CA ALA A 90 3.07 15.88 1.39
C ALA A 90 3.66 16.27 0.02
N PRO A 91 2.97 17.13 -0.76
CA PRO A 91 3.58 17.80 -1.90
C PRO A 91 4.87 18.51 -1.50
N THR A 92 5.81 18.61 -2.44
CA THR A 92 7.11 19.27 -2.19
C THR A 92 7.23 20.55 -3.01
N GLU A 93 8.23 21.39 -2.70
CA GLU A 93 8.50 22.64 -3.43
C GLU A 93 7.26 23.55 -3.60
N ALA A 94 6.34 23.49 -2.62
CA ALA A 94 5.16 24.33 -2.63
C ALA A 94 5.55 25.79 -2.51
N PHE A 95 4.93 26.63 -3.34
CA PHE A 95 5.19 28.06 -3.41
C PHE A 95 3.92 28.84 -3.70
N ALA A 96 3.82 30.03 -3.09
CA ALA A 96 2.78 31.01 -3.36
C ALA A 96 3.41 32.32 -3.80
N TYR A 97 2.84 32.96 -4.81
CA TYR A 97 3.37 34.18 -5.41
C TYR A 97 2.28 35.14 -5.87
N SER A 98 2.46 36.42 -5.54
CA SER A 98 1.75 37.53 -6.15
C SER A 98 2.74 38.46 -6.84
N ASP A 99 2.44 38.83 -8.08
CA ASP A 99 3.26 39.76 -8.86
C ASP A 99 2.95 41.24 -8.57
N TYR A 100 2.00 41.52 -7.67
CA TYR A 100 1.44 42.84 -7.34
C TYR A 100 0.83 43.60 -8.54
N THR A 101 0.89 43.06 -9.75
CA THR A 101 0.18 43.61 -10.92
C THR A 101 -1.27 43.10 -10.95
N THR A 102 -1.51 41.96 -10.29
CA THR A 102 -2.81 41.34 -10.04
C THR A 102 -3.05 41.16 -8.53
N PRO A 103 -3.23 42.26 -7.77
CA PRO A 103 -3.22 42.25 -6.29
C PRO A 103 -4.41 41.48 -5.66
N THR A 104 -5.34 41.00 -6.49
CA THR A 104 -6.50 40.20 -6.07
C THR A 104 -6.36 38.73 -6.47
N SER A 105 -5.14 38.28 -6.77
CA SER A 105 -4.86 36.88 -7.13
C SER A 105 -3.54 36.35 -6.55
N MET A 106 -3.48 35.03 -6.40
CA MET A 106 -2.31 34.28 -5.96
C MET A 106 -2.04 33.14 -6.94
N GLN A 107 -0.79 33.00 -7.36
CA GLN A 107 -0.33 31.83 -8.10
C GLN A 107 0.27 30.83 -7.11
N LEU A 108 -0.20 29.59 -7.15
CA LEU A 108 0.32 28.47 -6.38
C LEU A 108 0.98 27.48 -7.32
N SER A 109 2.11 26.91 -6.91
CA SER A 109 2.77 25.79 -7.58
C SER A 109 3.34 24.81 -6.56
N TRP A 110 3.48 23.55 -6.93
CA TRP A 110 4.02 22.49 -6.08
C TRP A 110 4.56 21.36 -6.97
N LEU A 111 5.20 20.36 -6.36
CA LEU A 111 5.48 19.07 -6.98
C LEU A 111 4.65 17.98 -6.32
N ASP A 112 4.02 17.16 -7.15
CA ASP A 112 3.14 16.09 -6.69
C ASP A 112 3.90 15.01 -5.91
N PRO A 113 3.29 14.44 -4.86
CA PRO A 113 3.91 13.35 -4.13
C PRO A 113 4.02 12.09 -5.00
N GLN A 114 5.22 11.53 -5.06
CA GLN A 114 5.51 10.30 -5.82
C GLN A 114 5.42 9.04 -4.96
N THR A 115 5.23 9.20 -3.64
CA THR A 115 5.21 8.10 -2.67
C THR A 115 4.14 8.30 -1.61
N LEU A 116 3.67 7.18 -1.06
CA LEU A 116 2.97 7.13 0.22
C LEU A 116 3.94 7.39 1.37
N VAL A 117 3.43 7.67 2.56
CA VAL A 117 4.24 7.82 3.78
C VAL A 117 5.04 6.57 4.14
N THR A 118 4.63 5.41 3.62
CA THR A 118 5.34 4.12 3.75
C THR A 118 6.56 4.01 2.82
N GLY A 119 6.68 4.91 1.85
CA GLY A 119 7.70 4.86 0.79
C GLY A 119 7.27 4.11 -0.47
N ASP A 120 6.09 3.48 -0.46
CA ASP A 120 5.53 2.83 -1.65
C ASP A 120 5.20 3.87 -2.73
N THR A 121 5.41 3.51 -4.00
CA THR A 121 5.15 4.40 -5.13
C THR A 121 3.66 4.77 -5.23
N LEU A 122 3.39 6.06 -5.39
CA LEU A 122 2.07 6.61 -5.67
C LEU A 122 2.01 7.04 -7.14
N GLY A 123 1.11 6.43 -7.92
CA GLY A 123 0.92 6.82 -9.31
C GLY A 123 0.10 8.10 -9.47
N ALA A 124 0.37 8.84 -10.54
CA ALA A 124 -0.25 10.13 -10.84
C ALA A 124 -1.72 10.07 -11.33
N ASP A 125 -2.43 8.95 -11.17
CA ASP A 125 -3.86 8.81 -11.49
C ASP A 125 -4.68 8.31 -10.28
N PHE A 126 -4.08 8.29 -9.09
CA PHE A 126 -4.71 7.71 -7.89
C PHE A 126 -5.20 8.75 -6.88
N PHE A 127 -4.95 10.03 -7.11
CA PHE A 127 -5.25 11.09 -6.15
C PHE A 127 -5.59 12.41 -6.84
N HIS A 128 -6.24 13.30 -6.10
CA HIS A 128 -6.36 14.72 -6.44
C HIS A 128 -5.54 15.55 -5.46
N VAL A 129 -5.05 16.70 -5.92
CA VAL A 129 -4.46 17.71 -5.06
C VAL A 129 -5.56 18.64 -4.58
N MET A 130 -5.66 18.76 -3.27
CA MET A 130 -6.63 19.60 -2.58
C MET A 130 -5.96 20.92 -2.21
N ILE A 131 -6.63 22.04 -2.52
CA ILE A 131 -6.16 23.38 -2.18
C ILE A 131 -7.10 23.97 -1.14
N ALA A 132 -6.59 24.21 0.05
CA ALA A 132 -7.32 24.91 1.11
C ALA A 132 -6.68 26.27 1.40
N ARG A 133 -7.53 27.27 1.64
CA ARG A 133 -7.14 28.63 2.04
C ARG A 133 -7.77 28.93 3.39
N ASP A 134 -6.94 29.33 4.35
CA ASP A 134 -7.32 29.64 5.74
C ASP A 134 -8.15 28.52 6.39
N GLY A 135 -7.78 27.27 6.12
CA GLY A 135 -8.44 26.06 6.62
C GLY A 135 -9.73 25.67 5.88
N VAL A 136 -10.13 26.38 4.83
CA VAL A 136 -11.30 26.07 4.01
C VAL A 136 -10.86 25.54 2.66
N LEU A 137 -11.37 24.37 2.26
CA LEU A 137 -11.14 23.84 0.91
C LEU A 137 -11.76 24.79 -0.13
N ILE A 138 -10.93 25.30 -1.04
CA ILE A 138 -11.37 26.23 -2.10
C ILE A 138 -11.46 25.54 -3.46
N ASP A 139 -10.59 24.57 -3.73
CA ASP A 139 -10.63 23.80 -4.98
C ASP A 139 -9.86 22.48 -4.87
N SER A 140 -9.96 21.66 -5.92
CA SER A 140 -9.14 20.47 -6.13
C SER A 140 -8.76 20.33 -7.60
N VAL A 141 -7.53 19.89 -7.86
CA VAL A 141 -7.05 19.60 -9.21
C VAL A 141 -6.62 18.14 -9.33
N ASN A 142 -6.66 17.61 -10.56
CA ASN A 142 -6.13 16.27 -10.83
C ASN A 142 -4.62 16.25 -10.55
N SER A 143 -4.11 15.10 -10.11
CA SER A 143 -2.67 14.84 -10.12
C SER A 143 -2.07 15.04 -11.52
N GLY A 144 -0.82 15.48 -11.54
CA GLY A 144 -0.09 15.97 -12.72
C GLY A 144 -0.36 17.44 -13.05
N LEU A 145 -1.38 18.08 -12.48
CA LEU A 145 -1.59 19.53 -12.59
C LEU A 145 -0.98 20.25 -11.38
N GLU A 146 0.28 20.66 -11.52
CA GLU A 146 1.15 21.19 -10.45
C GLU A 146 1.06 22.71 -10.25
N ALA A 147 -0.05 23.33 -10.65
CA ALA A 147 -0.27 24.77 -10.52
C ALA A 147 -1.75 25.15 -10.37
N TYR A 148 -2.02 26.21 -9.62
CA TYR A 148 -3.37 26.75 -9.39
C TYR A 148 -3.35 28.28 -9.27
N SER A 149 -4.38 28.94 -9.79
CA SER A 149 -4.57 30.40 -9.65
C SER A 149 -5.78 30.71 -8.80
N ASP A 150 -5.56 31.24 -7.61
CA ASP A 150 -6.61 31.76 -6.75
C ASP A 150 -6.92 33.22 -7.11
N THR A 151 -8.19 33.61 -7.18
CA THR A 151 -8.62 34.95 -7.61
C THR A 151 -9.74 35.48 -6.72
N GLY A 152 -9.96 36.80 -6.75
CA GLY A 152 -10.98 37.45 -5.91
C GLY A 152 -10.50 37.70 -4.47
N LEU A 153 -9.18 37.77 -4.28
CA LEU A 153 -8.55 38.09 -3.00
C LEU A 153 -8.63 39.58 -2.67
N VAL A 154 -8.42 39.90 -1.39
CA VAL A 154 -8.34 41.27 -0.89
C VAL A 154 -6.88 41.70 -0.86
N ASP A 155 -6.57 42.85 -1.46
CA ASP A 155 -5.23 43.41 -1.46
C ASP A 155 -4.74 43.72 -0.03
N GLY A 156 -3.50 43.37 0.27
CA GLY A 156 -2.86 43.54 1.58
C GLY A 156 -3.31 42.55 2.67
N GLN A 157 -4.15 41.56 2.36
CA GLN A 157 -4.52 40.49 3.27
C GLN A 157 -3.52 39.33 3.16
N LEU A 158 -2.99 38.87 4.29
CA LEU A 158 -2.19 37.64 4.37
C LEU A 158 -3.12 36.42 4.22
N TYR A 159 -2.73 35.48 3.37
CA TYR A 159 -3.43 34.21 3.18
C TYR A 159 -2.54 33.02 3.51
N HIS A 160 -3.11 32.02 4.16
CA HIS A 160 -2.44 30.74 4.43
C HIS A 160 -3.02 29.65 3.53
N TYR A 161 -2.17 28.95 2.78
CA TYR A 161 -2.57 27.86 1.90
C TYR A 161 -2.00 26.53 2.38
N ALA A 162 -2.86 25.53 2.43
CA ALA A 162 -2.53 24.14 2.66
C ALA A 162 -2.79 23.35 1.36
N ILE A 163 -1.75 22.75 0.81
CA ILE A 163 -1.79 21.95 -0.43
C ILE A 163 -1.48 20.50 -0.06
N TYR A 164 -2.42 19.58 -0.27
CA TYR A 164 -2.27 18.18 0.13
C TYR A 164 -2.90 17.22 -0.87
N ALA A 165 -2.34 16.02 -1.00
CA ALA A 165 -2.90 14.98 -1.85
C ALA A 165 -3.98 14.16 -1.11
N ARG A 166 -5.02 13.79 -1.83
CA ARG A 166 -6.11 12.94 -1.34
C ARG A 166 -6.40 11.81 -2.33
N VAL A 167 -6.32 10.56 -1.86
CA VAL A 167 -6.51 9.35 -2.67
C VAL A 167 -7.98 9.14 -3.01
N ASP A 168 -8.26 8.78 -4.25
CA ASP A 168 -9.62 8.72 -4.79
C ASP A 168 -10.41 7.50 -4.30
N SER A 169 -9.71 6.37 -4.17
CA SER A 169 -10.33 5.09 -3.87
C SER A 169 -10.87 5.00 -2.44
N ASN A 170 -10.24 5.71 -1.50
CA ASN A 170 -10.54 5.60 -0.07
C ASN A 170 -10.67 6.95 0.65
N GLY A 171 -10.40 8.07 -0.03
CA GLY A 171 -10.47 9.41 0.53
C GLY A 171 -9.40 9.76 1.56
N ALA A 172 -8.34 8.96 1.69
CA ALA A 172 -7.23 9.21 2.59
C ALA A 172 -6.44 10.45 2.15
N SER A 173 -6.08 11.30 3.11
CA SER A 173 -5.36 12.55 2.85
C SER A 173 -3.98 12.51 3.49
N GLY A 174 -2.99 12.99 2.77
CA GLY A 174 -1.64 13.22 3.26
C GLY A 174 -1.53 14.47 4.13
N ASP A 175 -0.34 14.67 4.69
CA ASP A 175 0.04 15.95 5.28
C ASP A 175 0.09 17.05 4.21
N ALA A 176 -0.10 18.29 4.63
CA ALA A 176 -0.10 19.45 3.75
C ALA A 176 1.28 20.11 3.63
N ALA A 177 1.58 20.60 2.43
CA ALA A 177 2.56 21.63 2.21
C ALA A 177 1.93 22.99 2.52
N GLU A 178 2.49 23.69 3.51
CA GLU A 178 1.97 24.97 3.99
C GLU A 178 2.77 26.12 3.37
N VAL A 179 2.08 27.06 2.73
CA VAL A 179 2.68 28.28 2.17
C VAL A 179 1.84 29.50 2.56
N SER A 180 2.45 30.67 2.59
CA SER A 180 1.75 31.91 2.94
C SER A 180 2.32 33.08 2.17
N TRP A 181 1.46 34.01 1.77
CA TRP A 181 1.84 35.23 1.05
C TRP A 181 0.86 36.36 1.39
#